data_AF-A0AAQ1JXQ2-F1
#
_entry.id   AF-A0AAQ1JXQ2-F1
#
_cell.length_a   1.000
_cell.length_b   1.000
_cell.length_c   1.000
_cell.angle_alpha   90.00
_cell.angle_beta   90.00
_cell.angle_gamma   90.00
#
_symmetry.space_group_name_H-M   'P 1'
#
loop_
_entity.id
_entity.type
_entity.pdbx_description
1 polymer ?
#
loop_
_entity_poly.entity_id
_entity_poly.type
_entity_poly.pdbx_seq_one_letter_code
_entity_poly.pdbx_strand_id
1 'polypeptide(L)'
;MRFDRQPRPEGYQWTARKEALHLRREAREVEKIARDYPLFVGEFQPRPTVPVEEERKRREQQLMESEQRWRDLMAEQWRGSRREYFACPPAMRAAIMGEWNHWRGPLRPVYFTYLVEKHNGVGERKSQAHREQEAAMMARIRERETAQASLLSR
;
A
#
# COMPACT_ATOMS: atom_id res chain seq x y z
N MET A 1 15.33 -19.28 -11.05
CA MET A 1 15.41 -17.98 -10.34
C MET A 1 15.35 -18.22 -8.85
N ARG A 2 16.09 -17.43 -8.05
CA ARG A 2 16.00 -17.42 -6.58
C ARG A 2 14.82 -16.55 -6.14
N PHE A 3 13.91 -17.05 -5.32
CA PHE A 3 12.82 -16.29 -4.69
C PHE A 3 12.62 -16.78 -3.25
N ASP A 4 12.23 -15.88 -2.35
CA ASP A 4 11.92 -16.22 -0.97
C ASP A 4 10.63 -17.04 -0.92
N ARG A 5 10.65 -18.12 -0.14
CA ARG A 5 9.45 -18.90 0.13
C ARG A 5 8.47 -18.05 0.95
N GLN A 6 7.24 -17.91 0.46
CA GLN A 6 6.18 -17.28 1.23
C GLN A 6 5.65 -18.30 2.27
N PRO A 7 5.66 -17.98 3.57
CA PRO A 7 5.06 -18.85 4.58
C PRO A 7 3.55 -18.91 4.37
N ARG A 8 2.93 -20.00 4.81
CA ARG A 8 1.47 -20.09 4.85
C ARG A 8 0.96 -19.14 5.94
N PRO A 9 -0.04 -18.28 5.66
CA PRO A 9 -0.62 -17.44 6.69
C PRO A 9 -1.24 -18.30 7.80
N GLU A 10 -0.97 -17.97 9.05
CA GLU A 10 -1.52 -18.67 10.23
C GLU A 10 -2.99 -18.31 10.52
N GLY A 11 -3.60 -17.48 9.67
CA GLY A 11 -4.97 -17.01 9.81
C GLY A 11 -5.10 -15.76 10.69
N TYR A 12 -6.32 -15.27 10.81
CA TYR A 12 -6.59 -14.04 11.55
C TYR A 12 -6.73 -14.33 13.05
N GLN A 13 -5.79 -13.81 13.83
CA GLN A 13 -5.83 -13.96 15.29
C GLN A 13 -6.74 -12.91 15.92
N TRP A 14 -7.90 -13.34 16.41
CA TRP A 14 -8.78 -12.54 17.26
C TRP A 14 -8.37 -12.70 18.72
N THR A 15 -7.96 -11.61 19.36
CA THR A 15 -7.48 -11.62 20.75
C THR A 15 -8.47 -10.93 21.68
N ALA A 16 -8.44 -11.27 22.97
CA ALA A 16 -9.28 -10.62 23.98
C ALA A 16 -9.16 -9.08 23.96
N ARG A 17 -7.95 -8.56 23.68
CA ARG A 17 -7.72 -7.11 23.51
C ARG A 17 -8.48 -6.54 22.30
N LYS A 18 -8.48 -7.24 21.16
CA LYS A 18 -9.20 -6.80 19.96
C LYS A 18 -10.72 -6.81 20.19
N GLU A 19 -11.20 -7.81 20.91
CA GLU A 19 -12.60 -7.92 21.29
C GLU A 19 -13.04 -6.77 22.21
N ALA A 20 -12.30 -6.52 23.29
CA ALA A 20 -12.59 -5.40 24.19
C ALA A 20 -12.55 -4.04 23.47
N LEU A 21 -11.62 -3.85 22.52
CA LEU A 21 -11.57 -2.66 21.68
C LEU A 21 -12.78 -2.56 20.74
N HIS A 22 -13.25 -3.67 20.18
CA HIS A 22 -14.43 -3.72 19.33
C HIS A 22 -15.69 -3.35 20.11
N LEU A 23 -15.89 -3.94 21.29
CA LEU A 23 -17.03 -3.65 22.17
C LEU A 23 -17.04 -2.19 22.66
N ARG A 24 -15.87 -1.59 22.91
CA ARG A 24 -15.75 -0.17 23.30
C ARG A 24 -15.77 0.80 22.11
N ARG A 25 -16.04 0.36 20.89
CA ARG A 25 -15.93 1.21 19.70
C ARG A 25 -16.88 2.40 19.76
N GLU A 26 -18.15 2.15 20.06
CA GLU A 26 -19.19 3.17 20.14
C GLU A 26 -18.88 4.22 21.22
N ALA A 27 -18.58 3.76 22.44
CA ALA A 27 -18.21 4.65 23.55
C ALA A 27 -17.00 5.53 23.19
N ARG A 28 -15.97 4.96 22.54
CA ARG A 28 -14.80 5.74 22.09
C ARG A 28 -15.13 6.73 20.99
N GLU A 29 -16.09 6.44 20.12
CA GLU A 29 -16.53 7.37 19.08
C GLU A 29 -17.25 8.57 19.71
N VAL A 30 -18.14 8.31 20.69
CA VAL A 30 -18.81 9.36 21.48
C VAL A 30 -17.80 10.20 22.27
N GLU A 31 -16.88 9.56 23.01
CA GLU A 31 -15.82 10.26 23.76
C GLU A 31 -14.95 11.12 22.84
N LYS A 32 -14.63 10.62 21.64
CA LYS A 32 -13.85 11.37 20.65
C LYS A 32 -14.62 12.59 20.14
N ILE A 33 -15.90 12.44 19.80
CA ILE A 33 -16.74 13.55 19.34
C ILE A 33 -16.87 14.59 20.45
N ALA A 34 -17.12 14.19 21.69
CA ALA A 34 -17.21 15.12 22.82
C ALA A 34 -15.92 15.90 23.06
N ARG A 35 -14.75 15.26 22.87
CA ARG A 35 -13.45 15.91 23.05
C ARG A 35 -13.06 16.83 21.89
N ASP A 36 -13.19 16.34 20.65
CA ASP A 36 -12.66 17.03 19.46
C ASP A 36 -13.69 17.98 18.83
N TYR A 37 -14.99 17.70 19.02
CA TYR A 37 -16.11 18.40 18.40
C TYR A 37 -17.27 18.65 19.40
N PRO A 38 -17.01 19.35 20.52
CA PRO A 38 -17.97 19.49 21.62
C PRO A 38 -19.31 20.14 21.21
N LEU A 39 -19.31 21.01 20.20
CA LEU A 39 -20.53 21.65 19.68
C LEU A 39 -21.44 20.69 18.89
N PHE A 40 -20.96 19.50 18.54
CA PHE A 40 -21.66 18.55 17.66
C PHE A 40 -22.01 17.22 18.34
N VAL A 41 -21.94 17.15 19.67
CA VAL A 41 -22.18 15.91 20.44
C VAL A 41 -23.57 15.31 20.22
N GLY A 42 -24.56 16.13 19.85
CA GLY A 42 -25.92 15.68 19.51
C GLY A 42 -26.17 15.45 18.02
N GLU A 43 -25.29 15.92 17.14
CA GLU A 43 -25.47 15.89 15.68
C GLU A 43 -24.90 14.61 15.05
N PHE A 44 -23.98 13.95 15.75
CA PHE A 44 -23.36 12.71 15.29
C PHE A 44 -23.90 11.51 16.05
N GLN A 45 -24.49 10.57 15.31
CA GLN A 45 -24.80 9.25 15.84
C GLN A 45 -23.58 8.34 15.68
N PRO A 46 -23.10 7.70 16.76
CA PRO A 46 -22.00 6.76 16.65
C PRO A 46 -22.43 5.56 15.80
N ARG A 47 -21.47 4.94 15.10
CA ARG A 47 -21.79 3.77 14.31
C ARG A 47 -22.14 2.60 15.22
N PRO A 48 -23.26 1.89 14.98
CA PRO A 48 -23.64 0.76 15.82
C PRO A 48 -22.55 -0.31 15.79
N THR A 49 -22.27 -0.87 16.96
CA THR A 49 -21.30 -1.95 17.09
C THR A 49 -21.92 -3.24 16.57
N VAL A 50 -21.37 -3.75 15.46
CA VAL A 50 -21.74 -5.04 14.86
C VAL A 50 -21.42 -6.18 15.84
N PRO A 51 -22.20 -7.29 15.88
CA PRO A 51 -21.88 -8.45 16.71
C PRO A 51 -20.44 -8.94 16.54
N VAL A 52 -19.81 -9.39 17.63
CA VAL A 52 -18.39 -9.80 17.67
C VAL A 52 -18.10 -10.88 16.63
N GLU A 53 -18.98 -11.88 16.50
CA GLU A 53 -18.81 -12.98 15.55
C GLU A 53 -18.87 -12.53 14.09
N GLU A 54 -19.73 -11.57 13.77
CA GLU A 54 -19.82 -10.99 12.43
C GLU A 54 -18.56 -10.19 12.09
N GLU A 55 -18.07 -9.37 13.03
CA GLU A 55 -16.82 -8.63 12.82
C GLU A 55 -15.63 -9.59 12.70
N ARG A 56 -15.58 -10.66 13.51
CA ARG A 56 -14.52 -11.67 13.44
C ARG A 56 -14.47 -12.33 12.07
N LYS A 57 -15.62 -12.80 11.56
CA LYS A 57 -15.73 -13.39 10.22
C LYS A 57 -15.32 -12.41 9.14
N ARG A 58 -15.78 -11.16 9.22
CA ARG A 58 -15.41 -10.10 8.29
C ARG A 58 -13.90 -9.88 8.25
N ARG A 59 -13.23 -9.82 9.40
CA ARG A 59 -11.78 -9.60 9.47
C ARG A 59 -10.99 -10.78 8.92
N GLU A 60 -11.46 -12.00 9.17
CA GLU A 60 -10.86 -13.20 8.60
C GLU A 60 -10.96 -13.21 7.07
N GLN A 61 -12.14 -12.89 6.52
CA GLN A 61 -12.34 -12.73 5.08
C GLN A 61 -11.44 -11.66 4.49
N GLN A 62 -11.37 -10.48 5.13
CA GLN A 62 -10.50 -9.40 4.69
C GLN A 62 -9.02 -9.79 4.67
N LEU A 63 -8.57 -10.55 5.68
CA LEU A 63 -7.21 -11.07 5.69
C LEU A 63 -6.99 -12.00 4.48
N MET A 64 -7.87 -12.97 4.26
CA MET A 64 -7.76 -13.91 3.13
C MET A 64 -7.76 -13.21 1.77
N GLU A 65 -8.65 -12.24 1.58
CA GLU A 65 -8.70 -11.42 0.36
C GLU A 65 -7.42 -10.61 0.17
N SER A 66 -6.92 -9.97 1.23
CA SER A 66 -5.70 -9.16 1.16
C SER A 66 -4.47 -10.02 0.79
N GLU A 67 -4.38 -11.21 1.38
CA GLU A 67 -3.36 -12.21 1.08
C GLU A 67 -3.43 -12.67 -0.38
N GLN A 68 -4.63 -12.95 -0.88
CA GLN A 68 -4.81 -13.36 -2.27
C GLN A 68 -4.43 -12.23 -3.24
N ARG A 69 -4.91 -11.00 -2.99
CA ARG A 69 -4.54 -9.82 -3.79
C ARG A 69 -3.03 -9.61 -3.81
N TRP A 70 -2.35 -9.80 -2.68
CA TRP A 70 -0.90 -9.71 -2.61
C TRP A 70 -0.21 -10.78 -3.46
N ARG A 71 -0.68 -12.04 -3.41
CA ARG A 71 -0.16 -13.12 -4.26
C ARG A 71 -0.37 -12.83 -5.74
N ASP A 72 -1.55 -12.35 -6.11
CA ASP A 72 -1.90 -12.03 -7.49
C ASP A 72 -1.01 -10.90 -8.03
N LEU A 73 -0.80 -9.85 -7.23
CA LEU A 73 0.12 -8.76 -7.55
C LEU A 73 1.56 -9.27 -7.75
N MET A 74 2.07 -10.10 -6.83
CA MET A 74 3.42 -10.67 -6.96
C MET A 74 3.55 -11.53 -8.22
N ALA A 75 2.53 -12.33 -8.54
CA ALA A 75 2.52 -13.17 -9.73
C ALA A 75 2.44 -12.34 -11.02
N GLU A 76 1.63 -11.28 -11.04
CA GLU A 76 1.54 -10.35 -12.15
C GLU A 76 2.87 -9.65 -12.41
N GLN A 77 3.47 -9.05 -11.39
CA GLN A 77 4.77 -8.40 -11.47
C GLN A 77 5.84 -9.38 -11.94
N TRP A 78 5.84 -10.62 -11.44
CA TRP A 78 6.74 -11.65 -11.90
C TRP A 78 6.56 -11.93 -13.40
N ARG A 79 5.33 -12.17 -13.86
CA ARG A 79 5.05 -12.41 -15.29
C ARG A 79 5.49 -11.25 -16.17
N GLY A 80 5.21 -10.02 -15.74
CA GLY A 80 5.64 -8.80 -16.45
C GLY A 80 7.15 -8.68 -16.55
N SER A 81 7.84 -8.76 -15.40
CA SER A 81 9.30 -8.62 -15.32
C SER A 81 10.02 -9.73 -16.05
N ARG A 82 9.49 -10.96 -16.01
CA ARG A 82 10.03 -12.09 -16.76
C ARG A 82 9.96 -11.81 -18.26
N ARG A 83 8.82 -11.32 -18.76
CA ARG A 83 8.67 -10.96 -20.18
C ARG A 83 9.67 -9.89 -20.59
N GLU A 84 9.80 -8.83 -19.81
CA GLU A 84 10.77 -7.75 -20.08
C GLU A 84 12.22 -8.24 -20.04
N TYR A 85 12.56 -9.05 -19.05
CA TYR A 85 13.87 -9.69 -18.97
C TYR A 85 14.19 -10.51 -20.22
N PHE A 86 13.25 -11.33 -20.71
CA PHE A 86 13.49 -12.14 -21.92
C PHE A 86 13.51 -11.32 -23.21
N ALA A 87 12.94 -10.12 -23.23
CA ALA A 87 13.05 -9.18 -24.34
C ALA A 87 14.41 -8.46 -24.40
N CYS A 88 15.19 -8.49 -23.30
CA CYS A 88 16.50 -7.86 -23.24
C CYS A 88 17.58 -8.64 -24.04
N PRO A 89 18.60 -7.96 -24.58
CA PRO A 89 19.73 -8.62 -25.22
C PRO A 89 20.47 -9.59 -24.27
N PRO A 90 21.14 -10.64 -24.79
CA PRO A 90 21.84 -11.64 -23.98
C PRO A 90 22.82 -11.06 -22.95
N ALA A 91 23.60 -10.04 -23.32
CA ALA A 91 24.55 -9.38 -22.42
C ALA A 91 23.86 -8.71 -21.23
N MET A 92 22.75 -8.01 -21.47
CA MET A 92 21.96 -7.35 -20.42
C MET A 92 21.32 -8.37 -19.47
N ARG A 93 20.80 -9.48 -20.02
CA ARG A 93 20.28 -10.59 -19.21
C ARG A 93 21.35 -11.18 -18.29
N ALA A 94 22.57 -11.35 -18.79
CA ALA A 94 23.69 -11.83 -17.99
C ALA A 94 24.03 -10.85 -16.85
N ALA A 95 24.05 -9.55 -17.11
CA ALA A 95 24.26 -8.52 -16.08
C ALA A 95 23.15 -8.54 -15.00
N ILE A 96 21.88 -8.58 -15.42
CA ILE A 96 20.72 -8.66 -14.51
C ILE A 96 20.82 -9.91 -13.63
N MET A 97 21.12 -11.08 -14.21
CA MET A 97 21.24 -12.32 -13.44
C MET A 97 22.47 -12.31 -12.52
N GLY A 98 23.57 -11.71 -12.95
CA GLY A 98 24.74 -11.50 -12.10
C GLY A 98 24.38 -10.71 -10.85
N GLU A 99 23.66 -9.59 -11.01
CA GLU A 99 23.20 -8.77 -9.89
C GLU A 99 22.16 -9.51 -9.02
N TRP A 100 21.18 -10.19 -9.64
CA TRP A 100 20.18 -10.97 -8.91
C TRP A 100 20.79 -12.10 -8.08
N ASN A 101 21.81 -12.77 -8.60
CA ASN A 101 22.52 -13.82 -7.88
C ASN A 101 23.33 -13.30 -6.69
N HIS A 102 23.75 -12.04 -6.70
CA HIS A 102 24.46 -11.39 -5.58
C HIS A 102 23.57 -10.50 -4.73
N TRP A 103 22.26 -10.44 -5.04
CA TRP A 103 21.29 -9.63 -4.31
C TRP A 103 21.24 -10.00 -2.82
N ARG A 104 21.32 -8.98 -1.97
CA ARG A 104 21.31 -9.10 -0.50
C ARG A 104 19.95 -8.77 0.13
N GLY A 105 19.05 -8.16 -0.63
CA GLY A 105 17.70 -7.85 -0.17
C GLY A 105 16.74 -9.03 -0.29
N PRO A 106 15.45 -8.81 0.01
CA PRO A 106 14.44 -9.83 -0.16
C PRO A 106 14.36 -10.31 -1.60
N LEU A 107 14.23 -11.61 -1.80
CA LEU A 107 14.11 -12.22 -3.12
C LEU A 107 12.64 -12.25 -3.52
N ARG A 108 12.06 -11.07 -3.76
CA ARG A 108 10.66 -10.91 -4.19
C ARG A 108 10.58 -10.41 -5.65
N PRO A 109 9.48 -10.69 -6.37
CA PRO A 109 9.29 -10.23 -7.75
C PRO A 109 9.54 -8.73 -7.94
N VAL A 110 9.04 -7.88 -7.03
CA VAL A 110 9.28 -6.42 -7.03
C VAL A 110 10.76 -6.02 -7.20
N TYR A 111 11.67 -6.72 -6.50
CA TYR A 111 13.10 -6.39 -6.55
C TYR A 111 13.73 -6.91 -7.82
N PHE A 112 13.24 -8.04 -8.34
CA PHE A 112 13.65 -8.50 -9.66
C PHE A 112 13.19 -7.52 -10.75
N THR A 113 11.96 -7.00 -10.66
CA THR A 113 11.46 -5.93 -11.55
C THR A 113 12.39 -4.74 -11.53
N TYR A 114 12.76 -4.25 -10.34
CA TYR A 114 13.67 -3.13 -10.17
C TYR A 114 15.01 -3.37 -10.91
N LEU A 115 15.61 -4.55 -10.77
CA LEU A 115 16.85 -4.87 -11.50
C LEU A 115 16.64 -4.87 -13.01
N VAL A 116 15.57 -5.48 -13.50
CA VAL A 116 15.27 -5.47 -14.94
C VAL A 116 15.10 -4.04 -15.45
N GLU A 117 14.34 -3.21 -14.74
CA GLU A 117 14.05 -1.83 -15.10
C GLU A 117 15.28 -0.92 -15.04
N LYS A 118 16.20 -1.18 -14.11
CA LYS A 118 17.49 -0.50 -14.00
C LYS A 118 18.36 -0.75 -15.24
N HIS A 119 18.37 -1.99 -15.73
CA HIS A 119 19.23 -2.37 -16.86
C HIS A 119 18.61 -2.06 -18.24
N ASN A 120 17.27 -2.06 -18.36
CA ASN A 120 16.58 -1.80 -19.63
C ASN A 120 16.20 -0.32 -19.86
N GLY A 121 16.51 0.59 -18.92
CA GLY A 121 16.21 2.03 -19.01
C GLY A 121 14.73 2.41 -18.80
N VAL A 122 13.84 1.45 -18.53
CA VAL A 122 12.44 1.73 -18.16
C VAL A 122 12.36 2.44 -16.81
N GLY A 123 13.22 2.07 -15.86
CA GLY A 123 13.21 2.65 -14.51
C GLY A 123 13.48 4.15 -14.53
N GLU A 124 14.46 4.60 -15.33
CA GLU A 124 14.79 6.03 -15.47
C GLU A 124 13.62 6.82 -16.07
N ARG A 125 13.00 6.29 -17.13
CA ARG A 125 11.81 6.90 -17.76
C ARG A 125 10.65 7.04 -16.78
N LYS A 126 10.37 6.00 -15.99
CA LYS A 126 9.33 6.04 -14.95
C LYS A 126 9.65 7.09 -13.88
N SER A 127 10.90 7.16 -13.43
CA SER A 127 11.35 8.15 -12.44
C SER A 127 11.23 9.58 -12.94
N GLN A 128 11.55 9.83 -14.22
CA GLN A 128 11.35 11.14 -14.86
C GLN A 128 9.86 11.51 -14.90
N ALA A 129 9.01 10.62 -15.43
CA ALA A 129 7.56 10.85 -15.49
C ALA A 129 6.95 11.10 -14.09
N HIS A 130 7.39 10.37 -13.07
CA HIS A 130 6.94 10.59 -11.70
C HIS A 130 7.33 11.98 -11.19
N ARG A 131 8.59 12.41 -11.39
CA ARG A 131 9.05 13.75 -10.98
C ARG A 131 8.28 14.86 -11.69
N GLU A 132 7.95 14.69 -12.97
CA GLU A 132 7.13 15.63 -13.72
C GLU A 132 5.70 15.72 -13.17
N GLN A 133 5.08 14.58 -12.88
CA GLN A 133 3.74 14.53 -12.27
C GLN A 133 3.70 15.17 -10.89
N GLU A 134 4.71 14.89 -10.06
CA GLU A 134 4.85 15.45 -8.72
C GLU A 134 5.07 16.97 -8.78
N ALA A 135 5.94 17.45 -9.67
CA ALA A 135 6.15 18.88 -9.89
C ALA A 135 4.86 19.59 -10.34
N ALA A 136 4.10 18.98 -11.26
CA ALA A 136 2.81 19.49 -11.71
C ALA A 136 1.77 19.54 -10.58
N MET A 137 1.72 18.51 -9.72
CA MET A 137 0.85 18.47 -8.56
C MET A 137 1.21 19.57 -7.56
N MET A 138 2.50 19.73 -7.24
CA MET A 138 2.97 20.76 -6.31
C MET A 138 2.73 22.18 -6.84
N ALA A 139 2.87 22.41 -8.15
CA ALA A 139 2.54 23.69 -8.77
C ALA A 139 1.05 24.04 -8.57
N ARG A 140 0.14 23.08 -8.78
CA ARG A 140 -1.30 23.26 -8.54
C ARG A 140 -1.63 23.55 -7.08
N ILE A 141 -0.95 22.89 -6.15
CA ILE A 141 -1.13 23.14 -4.70
C ILE A 141 -0.70 24.56 -4.38
N ARG A 142 0.50 24.98 -4.80
CA ARG A 142 1.01 26.34 -4.56
C ARG A 142 0.10 27.41 -5.16
N GLU A 143 -0.40 27.20 -6.37
CA GLU A 143 -1.35 28.12 -7.01
C GLU A 143 -2.61 28.28 -6.15
N ARG A 144 -3.19 27.19 -5.66
CA ARG A 144 -4.34 27.23 -4.75
C ARG A 144 -4.03 27.92 -3.43
N GLU A 145 -2.86 27.66 -2.84
CA GLU A 145 -2.42 28.32 -1.61
C GLU A 145 -2.28 29.83 -1.81
N THR A 146 -1.69 30.28 -2.91
CA THR A 146 -1.57 31.71 -3.23
C THR A 146 -2.93 32.38 -3.44
N ALA A 147 -3.84 31.72 -4.16
CA ALA A 147 -5.21 32.20 -4.35
C ALA A 147 -5.94 32.31 -3.01
N GLN A 148 -5.83 31.30 -2.13
CA GLN A 148 -6.44 31.32 -0.81
C GLN A 148 -5.85 32.41 0.09
N ALA A 149 -4.52 32.59 0.09
CA ALA A 149 -3.86 33.65 0.86
C ALA A 149 -4.37 35.04 0.45
N SER A 150 -4.57 35.28 -0.85
CA SER A 150 -5.10 36.56 -1.36
C SER A 150 -6.55 36.85 -0.93
N LEU A 151 -7.33 35.82 -0.59
CA LEU A 151 -8.69 35.97 -0.06
C LEU A 151 -8.71 36.28 1.43
N LEU A 152 -7.68 35.86 2.18
CA LEU A 152 -7.55 36.07 3.63
C LEU A 152 -6.85 37.40 3.99
N SER A 153 -6.19 38.04 3.03
CA SER A 153 -5.51 39.32 3.19
C SER A 153 -6.37 40.55 2.83
N ARG A 154 -7.70 40.38 2.71
CA ARG A 154 -8.69 41.46 2.58
C ARG A 154 -9.51 41.56 3.86
#